data_AF-A0A349W5E1-F1
#
_entry.id   AF-A0A349W5E1-F1
#
_cell.length_a   1.000
_cell.length_b   1.000
_cell.length_c   1.000
_cell.angle_alpha   90.00
_cell.angle_beta   90.00
_cell.angle_gamma   90.00
#
_symmetry.space_group_name_H-M   'P 1'
#
loop_
_entity.id
_entity.type
_entity.pdbx_description
1 polymer ?
#
loop_
_entity_poly.entity_id
_entity_poly.type
_entity_poly.pdbx_seq_one_letter_code
_entity_poly.pdbx_strand_id
1 'polypeptide(L)'
;MRINSNDRNIDYNYDGSNVSVNSSATAFMGGAVGYKVFDNDKCILIPKGILGIDITDTGITESAYSSGYYDPDGYYYDGGYTDRMVTINNVHLGLGLASLFRMKNQKYIGFELGYHYAPYDASSKVLIPIQANYGSLELFFRF
;
A
#
# COMPACT_ATOMS: atom_id res chain seq x y z
N MET A 1 2.47 6.40 -3.57
CA MET A 1 1.60 7.32 -2.81
C MET A 1 0.42 7.65 -3.68
N ARG A 2 -0.81 7.33 -3.26
CA ARG A 2 -2.04 7.78 -3.92
C ARG A 2 -2.55 9.01 -3.19
N ILE A 3 -2.87 10.07 -3.93
CA ILE A 3 -3.54 11.28 -3.41
C ILE A 3 -4.98 11.22 -3.90
N ASN A 4 -5.94 11.28 -2.98
CA ASN A 4 -7.36 11.22 -3.28
C ASN A 4 -7.84 12.51 -3.96
N SER A 5 -8.55 12.38 -5.07
CA SER A 5 -9.30 13.46 -5.72
C SER A 5 -10.74 12.99 -5.92
N ASN A 6 -11.57 13.21 -4.90
CA ASN A 6 -13.03 12.97 -4.89
C ASN A 6 -13.48 11.50 -4.79
N ASP A 7 -12.78 10.66 -4.01
CA ASP A 7 -13.20 9.28 -3.71
C ASP A 7 -14.41 9.26 -2.76
N ARG A 8 -15.20 8.18 -2.87
CA ARG A 8 -16.38 7.92 -2.02
C ARG A 8 -15.97 7.82 -0.55
N ASN A 9 -16.87 8.26 0.32
CA ASN A 9 -16.73 8.05 1.75
C ASN A 9 -16.70 6.56 2.08
N ILE A 10 -15.90 6.23 3.08
CA ILE A 10 -15.66 4.88 3.58
C ILE A 10 -16.33 4.80 4.94
N ASP A 11 -17.31 3.92 5.09
CA ASP A 11 -17.89 3.67 6.41
C ASP A 11 -17.01 2.68 7.18
N TYR A 12 -16.58 3.12 8.36
CA TYR A 12 -15.69 2.40 9.26
C TYR A 12 -16.38 2.21 10.61
N ASN A 13 -16.32 0.99 11.17
CA ASN A 13 -16.79 0.74 12.53
C ASN A 13 -15.68 1.09 13.52
N TYR A 14 -15.84 2.26 14.14
CA TYR A 14 -14.98 2.72 15.21
C TYR A 14 -15.70 2.48 16.55
N ASP A 15 -15.24 1.49 17.31
CA ASP A 15 -15.72 1.21 18.67
C ASP A 15 -17.26 1.12 18.81
N GLY A 16 -17.91 0.42 17.86
CA GLY A 16 -19.37 0.25 17.84
C GLY A 16 -20.16 1.40 17.20
N SER A 17 -19.49 2.48 16.79
CA SER A 17 -20.08 3.61 16.05
C SER A 17 -19.67 3.59 14.59
N ASN A 18 -20.64 3.77 13.68
CA ASN A 18 -20.37 3.87 12.24
C ASN A 18 -19.90 5.29 11.92
N VAL A 19 -18.67 5.43 11.44
CA VAL A 19 -18.08 6.72 11.07
C VAL A 19 -17.74 6.69 9.59
N SER A 20 -18.28 7.68 8.85
CA SER A 20 -17.95 7.91 7.44
C SER A 20 -16.67 8.74 7.35
N VAL A 21 -15.59 8.14 6.85
CA VAL A 21 -14.30 8.80 6.67
C VAL A 21 -13.98 9.01 5.19
N ASN A 22 -13.26 10.09 4.89
CA ASN A 22 -12.73 10.33 3.54
C ASN A 22 -11.20 10.32 3.61
N SER A 23 -10.60 9.26 3.08
CA SER A 23 -9.15 9.04 3.15
C SER A 23 -8.41 9.91 2.14
N SER A 24 -7.61 10.86 2.60
CA SER A 24 -6.85 11.75 1.70
C SER A 24 -5.67 11.06 1.01
N ALA A 25 -5.11 10.00 1.63
CA ALA A 25 -3.92 9.32 1.13
C ALA A 25 -3.91 7.81 1.45
N THR A 26 -3.23 7.05 0.59
CA THR A 26 -2.90 5.63 0.83
C THR A 26 -1.44 5.37 0.45
N ALA A 27 -0.73 4.67 1.33
CA ALA A 27 0.63 4.20 1.13
C ALA A 27 0.61 2.69 0.87
N PHE A 28 1.41 2.24 -0.09
CA PHE A 28 1.65 0.83 -0.36
C PHE A 28 3.06 0.48 0.09
N MET A 29 3.19 -0.65 0.78
CA MET A 29 4.49 -1.25 1.11
C MET A 29 4.47 -2.73 0.71
N GLY A 30 5.37 -3.12 -0.17
CA GLY A 30 5.42 -4.48 -0.69
C GLY A 30 6.50 -4.66 -1.74
N GLY A 31 6.40 -5.77 -2.47
CA GLY A 31 7.35 -6.12 -3.51
C GLY A 31 6.70 -6.92 -4.63
N ALA A 32 7.45 -7.05 -5.72
CA ALA A 32 7.05 -7.83 -6.88
C ALA A 32 8.12 -8.88 -7.20
N VAL A 33 7.68 -10.08 -7.58
CA VAL A 33 8.54 -11.16 -8.07
C VAL A 33 8.09 -11.52 -9.48
N GLY A 34 9.03 -11.63 -10.40
CA GLY A 34 8.73 -11.97 -11.79
C GLY A 34 9.75 -12.91 -12.41
N TYR A 35 9.31 -13.60 -13.45
CA TYR A 35 10.13 -14.55 -14.20
C TYR A 35 10.24 -14.11 -15.66
N LYS A 36 11.45 -14.17 -16.22
CA LYS A 36 11.68 -13.79 -17.61
C LYS A 36 11.15 -14.89 -18.54
N VAL A 37 10.06 -14.62 -19.23
CA VAL A 37 9.42 -15.59 -20.15
C VAL A 37 9.85 -15.41 -21.60
N PHE A 38 10.36 -14.24 -21.96
CA PHE A 38 10.83 -13.93 -23.31
C PHE A 38 12.06 -13.02 -23.26
N ASP A 39 13.05 -13.34 -24.10
CA ASP A 39 14.25 -12.54 -24.32
C ASP A 39 14.72 -12.73 -25.76
N ASN A 40 14.81 -11.66 -26.53
CA ASN A 40 15.36 -11.70 -27.89
C ASN A 40 16.46 -10.66 -28.11
N ASP A 41 17.19 -10.31 -27.05
CA ASP A 41 18.18 -9.22 -26.97
C ASP A 41 17.59 -7.81 -27.13
N LYS A 42 16.57 -7.60 -27.97
CA LYS A 42 15.95 -6.29 -28.20
C LYS A 42 14.84 -6.01 -27.21
N CYS A 43 14.09 -7.04 -26.82
CA CYS A 43 12.92 -6.99 -25.98
C CYS A 43 12.95 -8.13 -24.97
N ILE A 44 12.58 -7.82 -23.72
CA ILE A 44 12.42 -8.78 -22.64
C ILE A 44 11.01 -8.63 -22.07
N LEU A 45 10.30 -9.74 -21.87
CA LEU A 45 8.99 -9.74 -21.20
C LEU A 45 9.07 -10.49 -19.87
N ILE A 46 8.50 -9.90 -18.83
CA ILE A 46 8.54 -10.39 -17.47
C ILE A 46 7.15 -10.24 -16.83
N PRO A 47 6.32 -11.31 -16.79
CA PRO A 47 5.19 -11.36 -15.88
C PRO A 47 5.67 -11.30 -14.43
N LYS A 48 4.91 -10.59 -13.59
CA LYS A 48 5.20 -10.35 -12.18
C LYS A 48 3.96 -10.62 -11.32
N GLY A 49 4.17 -11.19 -10.15
CA GLY A 49 3.22 -11.19 -9.05
C GLY A 49 3.62 -10.14 -8.02
N ILE A 50 2.65 -9.39 -7.51
CA ILE A 50 2.84 -8.30 -6.54
C ILE A 50 2.13 -8.69 -5.26
N LEU A 51 2.80 -8.49 -4.12
CA LEU A 51 2.23 -8.70 -2.80
C LEU A 51 2.69 -7.57 -1.88
N GLY A 52 1.78 -7.07 -1.05
CA GLY A 52 2.10 -6.06 -0.06
C GLY A 52 0.95 -5.76 0.88
N ILE A 53 1.07 -4.63 1.55
CA ILE A 53 0.07 -4.07 2.45
C ILE A 53 -0.19 -2.63 2.03
N ASP A 54 -1.47 -2.29 1.91
CA ASP A 54 -1.93 -0.91 1.78
C ASP A 54 -2.29 -0.36 3.15
N ILE A 55 -1.77 0.83 3.44
CA ILE A 55 -2.03 1.59 4.66
C ILE A 55 -2.79 2.84 4.23
N THR A 56 -4.08 2.86 4.55
CA THR A 56 -5.00 3.95 4.23
C THR A 56 -5.28 4.77 5.47
N ASP A 57 -5.03 6.08 5.41
CA ASP A 57 -5.35 7.00 6.50
C ASP A 57 -6.87 7.24 6.58
N THR A 58 -7.45 7.18 7.77
CA THR A 58 -8.88 7.51 7.97
C THR A 58 -9.12 8.98 8.27
N GLY A 59 -8.06 9.76 8.55
CA GLY A 59 -8.18 11.15 9.01
C GLY A 59 -8.68 11.29 10.46
N ILE A 60 -8.82 10.17 11.19
CA ILE A 60 -9.16 10.15 12.62
C ILE A 60 -7.88 10.05 13.44
N THR A 61 -7.77 10.91 14.46
CA THR A 61 -6.69 10.88 15.44
C THR A 61 -7.26 10.48 16.80
N GLU A 62 -6.67 9.48 17.43
CA GLU A 62 -6.97 9.04 18.80
C GLU A 62 -5.89 9.51 19.76
N SER A 63 -6.27 10.13 20.88
CA SER A 63 -5.34 10.34 22.00
C SER A 63 -5.30 9.10 22.87
N ALA A 64 -4.22 8.33 22.79
CA ALA A 64 -4.00 7.14 23.62
C ALA A 64 -3.11 7.48 24.81
N TYR A 65 -3.56 7.15 26.03
CA TYR A 65 -2.73 7.25 27.22
C TYR A 65 -1.88 6.00 27.38
N SER A 66 -0.56 6.16 27.45
CA SER A 66 0.35 5.09 27.86
C SER A 66 0.72 5.28 29.32
N SER A 67 0.58 4.24 30.14
CA SER A 67 1.12 4.25 31.51
C SER A 67 2.65 4.27 31.48
N GLY A 68 3.26 4.89 32.48
CA GLY A 68 4.71 4.81 32.67
C GLY A 68 5.13 3.37 32.98
N TYR A 69 6.34 3.00 32.56
CA TYR A 69 6.88 1.66 32.79
C TYR A 69 8.38 1.72 33.11
N TYR A 70 8.88 0.68 33.78
CA TYR A 70 10.31 0.46 33.97
C TYR A 70 10.84 -0.45 32.86
N ASP A 71 11.90 -0.02 32.18
CA ASP A 71 12.67 -0.89 31.29
C ASP A 71 13.38 -2.00 32.10
N PRO A 72 13.66 -3.18 31.51
CA PRO A 72 14.62 -4.16 32.02
C PRO A 72 15.89 -3.60 32.72
N ASP A 73 16.43 -2.47 32.25
CA ASP A 73 17.62 -1.83 32.83
C ASP A 73 17.31 -0.93 34.06
N GLY A 74 16.06 -0.89 34.52
CA GLY A 74 15.64 -0.20 35.75
C GLY A 74 15.35 1.30 35.59
N TYR A 75 15.38 1.82 34.36
CA TYR A 75 15.00 3.20 34.07
C TYR A 75 13.48 3.35 33.96
N TYR A 76 12.93 4.34 34.67
CA TYR A 76 11.51 4.69 34.61
C TYR A 76 11.22 5.63 33.45
N TYR A 77 10.28 5.24 32.60
CA TYR A 77 9.75 6.07 31.53
C TYR A 77 8.37 6.58 31.93
N ASP A 78 8.21 7.90 31.97
CA ASP A 78 6.93 8.53 32.31
C ASP A 78 5.87 8.26 31.24
N GLY A 79 4.65 8.01 31.71
CA GLY A 79 3.48 7.86 30.86
C GLY A 79 2.98 9.20 30.33
N GLY A 80 2.21 9.16 29.24
CA GLY A 80 1.71 10.36 28.61
C GLY A 80 0.65 10.08 27.56
N TYR A 81 -0.02 11.14 27.13
CA TYR A 81 -0.90 11.09 25.97
C TYR A 81 -0.08 11.13 24.71
N THR A 82 -0.33 10.19 23.81
CA THR A 82 0.21 10.17 22.46
C THR A 82 -0.95 10.13 21.48
N ASP A 83 -0.96 11.07 20.54
CA ASP A 83 -1.91 11.07 19.45
C ASP A 83 -1.48 10.05 18.38
N ARG A 84 -2.37 9.13 18.04
CA ARG A 84 -2.15 8.10 17.02
C ARG A 84 -3.18 8.22 15.92
N MET A 85 -2.70 8.19 14.67
CA MET A 85 -3.57 8.13 13.50
C MET A 85 -4.19 6.74 13.37
N VAL A 86 -5.51 6.71 13.15
CA VAL A 86 -6.22 5.47 12.84
C VAL A 86 -6.01 5.15 11.37
N THR A 87 -5.58 3.93 11.08
CA THR A 87 -5.31 3.47 9.72
C THR A 87 -6.07 2.19 9.41
N ILE A 88 -6.45 2.04 8.15
CA ILE A 88 -6.99 0.81 7.61
C ILE A 88 -5.86 0.10 6.88
N ASN A 89 -5.56 -1.12 7.29
CA ASN A 89 -4.53 -1.95 6.68
C ASN A 89 -5.20 -3.06 5.87
N ASN A 90 -4.83 -3.17 4.59
CA ASN A 90 -5.36 -4.19 3.68
C ASN A 90 -4.24 -4.98 3.03
N VAL A 91 -4.51 -6.26 2.74
CA VAL A 91 -3.63 -7.04 1.88
C VAL A 91 -3.74 -6.51 0.47
N HIS A 92 -2.60 -6.37 -0.19
CA HIS A 92 -2.49 -5.96 -1.58
C HIS A 92 -1.97 -7.12 -2.43
N LEU A 93 -2.74 -7.50 -3.44
CA LEU A 93 -2.36 -8.48 -4.45
C LEU A 93 -2.27 -7.79 -5.81
N GLY A 94 -1.37 -8.21 -6.68
CA GLY A 94 -1.33 -7.66 -8.02
C GLY A 94 -0.63 -8.56 -9.02
N LEU A 95 -0.86 -8.26 -10.30
CA LEU A 95 -0.23 -8.90 -11.44
C LEU A 95 0.34 -7.79 -12.33
N GLY A 96 1.60 -7.94 -12.72
CA GLY A 96 2.29 -7.02 -13.60
C GLY A 96 2.77 -7.72 -14.86
N LEU A 97 2.81 -6.99 -15.98
CA LEU A 97 3.55 -7.41 -17.17
C LEU A 97 4.53 -6.30 -17.55
N ALA A 98 5.81 -6.55 -17.30
CA ALA A 98 6.89 -5.65 -17.64
C ALA A 98 7.48 -6.00 -19.02
N SER A 99 7.71 -4.98 -19.83
CA SER A 99 8.43 -5.04 -21.11
C SER A 99 9.65 -4.14 -21.04
N LEU A 100 10.83 -4.68 -21.38
CA LEU A 100 12.09 -3.94 -21.42
C LEU A 100 12.60 -3.92 -22.85
N PHE A 101 12.91 -2.73 -23.37
CA PHE A 101 13.51 -2.53 -24.68
C PHE A 101 14.98 -2.14 -24.51
N ARG A 102 15.87 -2.91 -25.13
CA ARG A 102 17.31 -2.70 -25.06
C ARG A 102 17.71 -1.49 -25.90
N MET A 103 18.45 -0.59 -25.27
CA MET A 103 19.15 0.53 -25.86
C MET A 103 20.64 0.20 -26.04
N LYS A 104 21.39 1.13 -26.61
CA LYS A 104 22.85 1.00 -26.77
C LYS A 104 23.53 0.80 -25.41
N ASN A 105 24.60 0.00 -25.38
CA ASN A 105 25.40 -0.30 -24.19
C ASN A 105 24.63 -1.01 -23.05
N GLN A 106 23.72 -1.93 -23.38
CA GLN A 106 22.99 -2.73 -22.37
C GLN A 106 22.15 -1.88 -21.39
N LYS A 107 21.74 -0.68 -21.83
CA LYS A 107 20.76 0.14 -21.13
C LYS A 107 19.37 -0.28 -21.56
N TYR A 108 18.37 -0.07 -20.70
CA TYR A 108 16.99 -0.44 -21.02
C TYR A 108 16.02 0.67 -20.63
N ILE A 109 15.01 0.86 -21.47
CA ILE A 109 13.78 1.55 -21.12
C ILE A 109 12.68 0.50 -21.07
N GLY A 110 11.76 0.61 -20.13
CA GLY A 110 10.65 -0.33 -20.11
C GLY A 110 9.41 0.18 -19.43
N PHE A 111 8.34 -0.54 -19.70
CA PHE A 111 6.98 -0.23 -19.28
C PHE A 111 6.39 -1.42 -18.56
N GLU A 112 5.66 -1.19 -17.48
CA GLU A 112 4.91 -2.22 -16.78
C GLU A 112 3.44 -1.83 -16.70
N LEU A 113 2.60 -2.76 -17.16
CA LEU A 113 1.17 -2.71 -16.95
C LEU A 113 0.86 -3.51 -15.70
N GLY A 114 0.32 -2.86 -14.68
CA GLY A 114 -0.07 -3.48 -13.43
C GLY A 114 -1.58 -3.55 -13.29
N TYR A 115 -2.09 -4.69 -12.81
CA TYR A 115 -3.43 -4.84 -12.26
C TYR A 115 -3.30 -5.09 -10.76
N HIS A 116 -4.01 -4.29 -9.98
CA HIS A 116 -3.96 -4.33 -8.52
C HIS A 116 -5.32 -4.72 -7.96
N TYR A 117 -5.30 -5.60 -6.98
CA TYR A 117 -6.45 -6.09 -6.23
C TYR A 117 -6.17 -6.05 -4.73
N ALA A 118 -6.88 -5.17 -4.02
CA ALA A 118 -6.83 -5.09 -2.57
C ALA A 118 -8.13 -5.65 -1.96
N PRO A 119 -8.19 -6.95 -1.56
CA PRO A 119 -9.35 -7.49 -0.89
C PRO A 119 -9.54 -6.83 0.49
N TYR A 120 -10.61 -6.04 0.61
CA TYR A 120 -10.99 -5.35 1.85
C TYR A 120 -11.68 -6.30 2.83
N ASP A 121 -10.89 -7.09 3.57
CA ASP A 121 -11.39 -7.81 4.77
C ASP A 121 -10.29 -8.39 5.67
N ALA A 122 -9.03 -7.94 5.55
CA ALA A 122 -7.98 -8.43 6.46
C ALA A 122 -8.09 -7.81 7.87
N SER A 123 -8.83 -6.70 8.00
CA SER A 123 -9.10 -6.01 9.26
C SER A 123 -10.62 -5.80 9.38
N SER A 124 -11.24 -6.46 10.36
CA SER A 124 -12.69 -6.66 10.54
C SER A 124 -13.53 -5.40 10.83
N LYS A 125 -13.02 -4.20 10.53
CA LYS A 125 -13.59 -2.91 10.93
C LYS A 125 -14.10 -2.04 9.76
N VAL A 126 -13.97 -2.48 8.51
CA VAL A 126 -14.42 -1.72 7.32
C VAL A 126 -15.81 -2.21 6.91
N LEU A 127 -16.79 -1.30 6.80
CA LEU A 127 -18.19 -1.63 6.51
C LEU A 127 -18.58 -1.38 5.04
N ILE A 128 -17.92 -0.45 4.35
CA ILE A 128 -18.12 -0.17 2.92
C ILE A 128 -16.77 -0.24 2.18
N PRO A 129 -16.71 -0.95 1.03
CA PRO A 129 -15.47 -1.14 0.29
C PRO A 129 -14.96 0.15 -0.37
N ILE A 130 -13.66 0.41 -0.25
CA ILE A 130 -12.91 1.33 -1.12
C ILE A 130 -12.81 0.68 -2.52
N GLN A 131 -12.47 1.43 -3.57
CA GLN A 131 -12.28 0.85 -4.92
C GLN A 131 -11.15 -0.21 -4.90
N ALA A 132 -11.53 -1.49 -5.02
CA ALA A 132 -10.63 -2.64 -4.80
C ALA A 132 -9.71 -2.98 -5.97
N ASN A 133 -10.06 -2.49 -7.16
CA ASN A 133 -9.38 -2.82 -8.39
C ASN A 133 -8.94 -1.55 -9.09
N TYR A 134 -7.67 -1.49 -9.47
CA TYR A 134 -7.15 -0.41 -10.31
C TYR A 134 -6.02 -0.91 -11.21
N GLY A 135 -5.82 -0.19 -12.32
CA GLY A 135 -4.71 -0.40 -13.24
C GLY A 135 -3.61 0.63 -13.03
N SER A 136 -2.37 0.24 -13.26
CA SER A 136 -1.21 1.14 -13.25
C SER A 136 -0.39 0.99 -14.53
N LEU A 137 0.31 2.07 -14.88
CA LEU A 137 1.34 2.06 -15.92
C LEU A 137 2.60 2.68 -15.32
N GLU A 138 3.68 1.91 -15.32
CA GLU A 138 4.97 2.33 -14.77
C GLU A 138 6.02 2.43 -15.88
N LEU A 139 6.91 3.41 -15.77
CA LEU A 139 8.06 3.60 -16.65
C LEU A 139 9.33 3.39 -15.83
N PHE A 140 10.23 2.53 -16.31
CA PHE A 140 11.52 2.27 -15.65
C PHE A 140 12.70 2.40 -16.60
N PHE A 141 13.81 2.84 -16.04
CA PHE A 141 15.09 2.96 -16.71
C PHE A 141 16.12 2.11 -16.00
N ARG A 142 16.89 1.32 -16.76
CA ARG A 142 18.03 0.56 -16.28
C ARG A 142 19.28 1.07 -17.00
N PHE A 143 20.17 1.73 -16.27
CA PHE A 143 21.36 2.40 -16.80
C PHE A 143 22.63 1.57 -16.65
#